data_AF-W7KAT9-F1
#
_entry.id   AF-W7KAT9-F1
#
_cell.length_a   1.000
_cell.length_b   1.000
_cell.length_c   1.000
_cell.angle_alpha   90.00
_cell.angle_beta   90.00
_cell.angle_gamma   90.00
#
_symmetry.space_group_name_H-M   'P 1'
#
loop_
_entity.id
_entity.type
_entity.pdbx_description
1 polymer ?
#
loop_
_entity_poly.entity_id
_entity_poly.type
_entity_poly.pdbx_seq_one_letter_code
_entity_poly.pdbx_strand_id
1 'polypeptide(L)'
;MYLHDAYEFLFISKEHFLEERNYNKWAESYIKYNLSNLKIEKEDLTIYFDNLQVSGNACVSIRKGKQINSFEYIIKFEWLYSKKKEGKDYFGGSVEIPDFSTFSLEENDYAINIERTDESENLRFIYDSILKKEGKEKIKECLKNFQEDLLKHDKNECKKEYEMRIYI
;
A
#
# COMPACT_ATOMS: atom_id res chain seq x y z
N MET A 1 49.34 -2.15 10.97
CA MET A 1 48.39 -3.07 10.33
C MET A 1 46.97 -2.86 10.87
N TYR A 2 46.49 -1.60 10.95
CA TYR A 2 45.16 -1.25 11.50
C TYR A 2 44.44 -0.16 10.69
N LEU A 3 45.15 0.53 9.79
CA LEU A 3 44.58 1.56 8.94
C LEU A 3 43.90 0.96 7.70
N HIS A 4 44.35 -0.19 7.20
CA HIS A 4 43.76 -0.78 6.00
C HIS A 4 42.36 -1.34 6.26
N ASP A 5 42.18 -2.02 7.40
CA ASP A 5 40.90 -2.60 7.82
C ASP A 5 39.85 -1.53 8.14
N ALA A 6 40.26 -0.42 8.76
CA ALA A 6 39.35 0.70 9.04
C ALA A 6 38.90 1.41 7.75
N TYR A 7 39.77 1.50 6.75
CA TYR A 7 39.42 2.05 5.43
C TYR A 7 38.53 1.10 4.63
N GLU A 8 38.77 -0.21 4.63
CA GLU A 8 37.83 -1.17 4.05
C GLU A 8 36.47 -1.13 4.74
N PHE A 9 36.42 -1.03 6.08
CA PHE A 9 35.16 -0.88 6.82
C PHE A 9 34.41 0.42 6.46
N LEU A 10 35.12 1.53 6.30
CA LEU A 10 34.52 2.80 5.88
C LEU A 10 34.11 2.80 4.40
N PHE A 11 34.79 2.03 3.56
CA PHE A 11 34.53 1.93 2.13
C PHE A 11 33.32 1.01 1.86
N ILE A 12 33.27 -0.15 2.51
CA ILE A 12 32.12 -1.08 2.49
C ILE A 12 30.88 -0.39 3.09
N SER A 13 31.00 0.33 4.22
CA SER A 13 29.85 1.07 4.77
C SER A 13 29.38 2.23 3.89
N LYS A 14 30.25 2.81 3.03
CA LYS A 14 29.84 3.85 2.08
C LYS A 14 29.15 3.30 0.84
N GLU A 15 29.61 2.18 0.29
CA GLU A 15 28.99 1.56 -0.90
C GLU A 15 27.63 0.93 -0.58
N HIS A 16 27.47 0.30 0.58
CA HIS A 16 26.20 -0.30 1.01
C HIS A 16 25.10 0.72 1.37
N PHE A 17 25.45 1.99 1.64
CA PHE A 17 24.48 3.06 1.89
C PHE A 17 23.89 3.68 0.61
N LEU A 18 24.43 3.33 -0.56
CA LEU A 18 24.06 3.90 -1.86
C LEU A 18 23.16 2.99 -2.70
N GLU A 19 22.97 1.73 -2.30
CA GLU A 19 22.10 0.82 -3.04
C GLU A 19 20.63 1.10 -2.75
N GLU A 20 19.88 1.30 -3.83
CA GLU A 20 18.43 1.37 -3.80
C GLU A 20 17.87 0.01 -3.39
N ARG A 21 17.17 -0.05 -2.25
CA ARG A 21 16.52 -1.26 -1.80
C ARG A 21 15.13 -1.36 -2.39
N ASN A 22 14.84 -2.50 -3.00
CA ASN A 22 13.54 -2.80 -3.60
C ASN A 22 12.61 -3.43 -2.55
N TYR A 23 11.48 -2.78 -2.30
CA TYR A 23 10.45 -3.20 -1.36
C TYR A 23 9.14 -3.61 -2.04
N ASN A 24 9.15 -3.91 -3.34
CA ASN A 24 7.92 -4.21 -4.08
C ASN A 24 7.11 -5.36 -3.46
N LYS A 25 7.79 -6.44 -3.05
CA LYS A 25 7.13 -7.58 -2.39
C LYS A 25 6.44 -7.20 -1.08
N TRP A 26 7.10 -6.36 -0.28
CA TRP A 26 6.54 -5.87 0.99
C TRP A 26 5.36 -4.94 0.71
N ALA A 27 5.52 -4.00 -0.21
CA ALA A 27 4.50 -3.02 -0.57
C ALA A 27 3.24 -3.67 -1.14
N GLU A 28 3.37 -4.62 -2.07
CA GLU A 28 2.25 -5.41 -2.58
C GLU A 28 1.51 -6.14 -1.45
N SER A 29 2.25 -6.78 -0.54
CA SER A 29 1.67 -7.50 0.59
C SER A 29 0.95 -6.56 1.55
N TYR A 30 1.54 -5.40 1.83
CA TYR A 30 0.96 -4.36 2.68
C TYR A 30 -0.36 -3.84 2.09
N ILE A 31 -0.37 -3.47 0.81
CA ILE A 31 -1.57 -2.94 0.12
C ILE A 31 -2.68 -4.00 0.12
N LYS A 32 -2.35 -5.25 -0.26
CA LYS A 32 -3.31 -6.37 -0.27
C LYS A 32 -3.89 -6.61 1.12
N TYR A 33 -3.06 -6.63 2.16
CA TYR A 33 -3.50 -6.86 3.54
C TYR A 33 -4.43 -5.75 4.05
N ASN A 34 -4.06 -4.49 3.84
CA ASN A 34 -4.85 -3.37 4.37
C ASN A 34 -6.23 -3.28 3.70
N LEU A 35 -6.29 -3.40 2.37
CA LEU A 35 -7.54 -3.31 1.62
C LEU A 35 -8.45 -4.53 1.81
N SER A 36 -7.90 -5.75 1.91
CA SER A 36 -8.72 -6.96 2.18
C SER A 36 -9.33 -6.97 3.58
N ASN A 37 -8.67 -6.33 4.55
CA ASN A 37 -9.21 -6.16 5.91
C ASN A 37 -10.14 -4.95 6.05
N LEU A 38 -10.20 -4.08 5.05
CA LEU A 38 -11.09 -2.91 5.07
C LEU A 38 -12.54 -3.36 4.92
N LYS A 39 -13.34 -3.08 5.95
CA LYS A 39 -14.78 -3.30 5.96
C LYS A 39 -15.51 -2.00 6.28
N ILE A 40 -16.50 -1.67 5.47
CA ILE A 40 -17.38 -0.52 5.68
C ILE A 40 -18.70 -1.07 6.20
N GLU A 41 -18.92 -0.93 7.51
CA GLU A 41 -20.13 -1.42 8.17
C GLU A 41 -21.23 -0.37 8.21
N LYS A 42 -22.42 -0.78 7.75
CA LYS A 42 -23.69 -0.06 7.90
C LYS A 42 -24.69 -0.91 8.70
N GLU A 43 -25.86 -0.37 8.98
CA GLU A 43 -26.91 -1.04 9.76
C GLU A 43 -27.31 -2.40 9.14
N ASP A 44 -27.58 -2.42 7.83
CA ASP A 44 -28.06 -3.63 7.13
C ASP A 44 -27.06 -4.21 6.10
N LEU A 45 -25.94 -3.53 5.88
CA LEU A 45 -24.98 -3.83 4.81
C LEU A 45 -23.54 -3.78 5.33
N THR A 46 -22.68 -4.65 4.82
CA THR A 46 -21.23 -4.57 4.99
C THR A 46 -20.59 -4.59 3.62
N ILE A 47 -19.75 -3.61 3.30
CA ILE A 47 -18.95 -3.59 2.06
C ILE A 47 -17.53 -4.04 2.40
N TYR A 48 -16.94 -4.87 1.55
CA TYR A 48 -15.56 -5.33 1.67
C TYR A 48 -14.93 -5.50 0.28
N PHE A 49 -13.62 -5.73 0.24
CA PHE A 49 -12.84 -5.74 -0.98
C PHE A 49 -12.06 -7.05 -1.13
N ASP A 50 -11.95 -7.54 -2.37
CA ASP A 50 -11.26 -8.80 -2.69
C ASP A 50 -10.59 -8.74 -4.07
N ASN A 51 -9.94 -9.83 -4.49
CA ASN A 51 -9.30 -10.01 -5.80
C ASN A 51 -8.31 -8.89 -6.17
N LEU A 52 -7.44 -8.55 -5.21
CA LEU A 52 -6.47 -7.47 -5.32
C LEU A 52 -5.28 -7.80 -6.24
N GLN A 53 -5.17 -7.03 -7.31
CA GLN A 53 -4.05 -6.98 -8.24
C GLN A 53 -3.29 -5.68 -8.02
N VAL A 54 -2.03 -5.79 -7.59
CA VAL A 54 -1.15 -4.66 -7.32
C VAL A 54 0.03 -4.79 -8.27
N SER A 55 0.21 -3.80 -9.14
CA SER A 55 1.28 -3.78 -10.15
C SER A 55 2.03 -2.46 -10.05
N GLY A 56 3.34 -2.52 -9.84
CA GLY A 56 4.14 -1.33 -9.66
C GLY A 56 5.50 -1.62 -9.03
N ASN A 57 6.06 -0.59 -8.39
CA ASN A 57 7.34 -0.66 -7.71
C ASN A 57 7.34 0.20 -6.42
N ALA A 58 8.23 -0.18 -5.51
CA ALA A 58 8.56 0.61 -4.32
C ALA A 58 10.04 0.43 -4.01
N CYS A 59 10.74 1.53 -3.79
CA CYS A 59 12.13 1.50 -3.38
C CYS A 59 12.45 2.61 -2.37
N VAL A 60 13.51 2.37 -1.59
CA VAL A 60 14.07 3.38 -0.68
C VAL A 60 15.59 3.37 -0.82
N SER A 61 16.17 4.56 -0.90
CA SER A 61 17.62 4.79 -0.90
C SER A 61 18.02 5.75 0.22
N ILE A 62 19.28 5.73 0.63
CA ILE A 62 19.81 6.69 1.60
C ILE A 62 20.72 7.69 0.90
N ARG A 63 20.36 8.97 0.93
CA ARG A 63 21.20 10.05 0.38
C ARG A 63 21.52 11.06 1.45
N LYS A 64 22.82 11.28 1.71
CA LYS A 64 23.31 12.20 2.75
C LYS A 64 22.67 11.92 4.13
N GLY A 65 22.49 10.65 4.47
CA GLY A 65 21.89 10.21 5.74
C GLY A 65 20.37 10.40 5.85
N LYS A 66 19.67 10.74 4.76
CA LYS A 66 18.20 10.82 4.71
C LYS A 66 17.63 9.73 3.82
N GLN A 67 16.51 9.13 4.23
CA GLN A 67 15.74 8.22 3.39
C GLN A 67 15.06 9.00 2.27
N ILE A 68 15.23 8.53 1.04
CA ILE A 68 14.49 8.97 -0.14
C ILE A 68 13.69 7.75 -0.61
N ASN A 69 12.37 7.86 -0.63
CA ASN A 69 11.50 6.81 -1.12
C ASN A 69 10.95 7.18 -2.50
N SER A 70 10.61 6.16 -3.29
CA SER A 70 9.86 6.30 -4.52
C SER A 70 8.97 5.07 -4.66
N PHE A 71 7.68 5.28 -4.88
CA PHE A 71 6.74 4.22 -5.23
C PHE A 71 5.72 4.71 -6.24
N GLU A 72 5.22 3.78 -7.03
CA GLU A 72 4.14 3.96 -8.00
C GLU A 72 3.43 2.63 -8.21
N TYR A 73 2.10 2.64 -8.09
CA TYR A 73 1.26 1.46 -8.22
C TYR A 73 -0.03 1.75 -8.99
N ILE A 74 -0.39 0.77 -9.82
CA ILE A 74 -1.76 0.55 -10.29
C ILE A 74 -2.37 -0.52 -9.39
N ILE A 75 -3.50 -0.19 -8.75
CA ILE A 75 -4.19 -1.09 -7.82
C ILE A 75 -5.58 -1.37 -8.39
N LYS A 76 -5.85 -2.63 -8.72
CA LYS A 76 -7.14 -3.11 -9.23
C LYS A 76 -7.70 -4.14 -8.28
N PHE A 77 -8.97 -4.02 -7.93
CA PHE A 77 -9.62 -4.93 -7.00
C PHE A 77 -11.12 -4.92 -7.21
N GLU A 78 -11.82 -5.77 -6.49
CA GLU A 78 -13.26 -5.92 -6.55
C GLU A 78 -13.89 -5.44 -5.25
N TRP A 79 -15.09 -4.87 -5.34
CA TRP A 79 -15.92 -4.56 -4.17
C TRP A 79 -17.12 -5.48 -4.12
N LEU A 80 -17.36 -6.01 -2.93
CA LEU A 80 -18.45 -6.92 -2.61
C LEU A 80 -19.26 -6.33 -1.47
N TYR A 81 -20.50 -6.79 -1.35
CA TYR A 81 -21.35 -6.39 -0.24
C TYR A 81 -22.11 -7.58 0.32
N SER A 82 -22.25 -7.59 1.65
CA SER A 82 -23.02 -8.56 2.39
C SER A 82 -24.25 -7.89 2.98
N LYS A 83 -25.42 -8.49 2.79
CA LYS A 83 -26.65 -8.07 3.47
C LYS A 83 -26.73 -8.80 4.80
N LYS A 84 -26.56 -8.07 5.92
CA LYS A 84 -26.46 -8.64 7.27
C LYS A 84 -27.66 -9.52 7.64
N LYS A 85 -28.86 -9.16 7.18
CA LYS A 85 -30.09 -9.92 7.42
C LYS A 85 -30.21 -11.21 6.61
N GLU A 86 -29.57 -11.28 5.44
CA GLU A 86 -29.67 -12.42 4.52
C GLU A 86 -28.47 -13.38 4.64
N GLY A 87 -27.35 -12.92 5.23
CA GLY A 87 -26.13 -13.71 5.37
C GLY A 87 -25.51 -14.13 4.04
N LYS A 88 -25.78 -13.35 2.98
CA LYS A 88 -25.34 -13.60 1.61
C LYS A 88 -24.44 -12.48 1.13
N ASP A 89 -23.39 -12.88 0.44
CA ASP A 89 -22.45 -12.00 -0.21
C ASP A 89 -22.76 -11.86 -1.69
N TYR A 90 -22.60 -10.64 -2.20
CA TYR A 90 -22.93 -10.27 -3.56
C TYR A 90 -21.76 -9.52 -4.18
N PHE A 91 -21.51 -9.84 -5.45
CA PHE A 91 -20.55 -9.12 -6.26
C PHE A 91 -21.10 -7.73 -6.62
N GLY A 92 -20.33 -6.68 -6.34
CA GLY A 92 -20.73 -5.30 -6.57
C GLY A 92 -20.11 -4.69 -7.83
N GLY A 93 -18.84 -4.99 -8.08
CA GLY A 93 -18.11 -4.50 -9.24
C GLY A 93 -16.62 -4.33 -8.97
N SER A 94 -15.97 -3.45 -9.73
CA SER A 94 -14.53 -3.24 -9.70
C SER A 94 -14.15 -1.88 -9.11
N VAL A 95 -12.92 -1.80 -8.61
CA VAL A 95 -12.26 -0.58 -8.16
C VAL A 95 -10.87 -0.51 -8.79
N GLU A 96 -10.51 0.66 -9.30
CA GLU A 96 -9.18 0.93 -9.85
C GLU A 96 -8.62 2.23 -9.27
N ILE A 97 -7.38 2.15 -8.80
CA ILE A 97 -6.53 3.30 -8.47
C ILE A 97 -5.40 3.31 -9.50
N PRO A 98 -5.49 4.16 -10.53
CA PRO A 98 -4.56 4.11 -11.66
C PRO A 98 -3.20 4.73 -11.35
N ASP A 99 -3.11 5.57 -10.32
CA ASP A 99 -1.87 6.25 -9.91
C ASP A 99 -1.83 6.41 -8.39
N PHE A 100 -1.36 5.36 -7.70
CA PHE A 100 -0.99 5.42 -6.30
C PHE A 100 0.52 5.58 -6.19
N SER A 101 1.00 6.81 -6.07
CA SER A 101 2.42 7.15 -6.12
C SER A 101 2.83 8.10 -5.01
N THR A 102 4.14 8.31 -4.88
CA THR A 102 4.71 9.26 -3.90
C THR A 102 4.07 10.64 -4.02
N PHE A 103 3.90 11.13 -5.25
CA PHE A 103 3.31 12.45 -5.50
C PHE A 103 1.81 12.47 -5.19
N SER A 104 1.06 11.50 -5.72
CA SER A 104 -0.40 11.49 -5.56
C SER A 104 -0.83 11.22 -4.11
N LEU A 105 -0.03 10.48 -3.34
CA LEU A 105 -0.25 10.28 -1.91
C LEU A 105 0.04 11.54 -1.08
N GLU A 106 1.13 12.27 -1.40
CA GLU A 106 1.48 13.52 -0.71
C GLU A 106 0.39 14.59 -0.87
N GLU A 107 -0.18 14.72 -2.07
CA GLU A 107 -1.30 15.63 -2.35
C GLU A 107 -2.67 15.04 -1.96
N ASN A 108 -2.71 13.74 -1.68
CA ASN A 108 -3.92 12.96 -1.39
C ASN A 108 -5.01 13.10 -2.46
N ASP A 109 -4.62 13.26 -3.71
CA ASP A 109 -5.49 13.63 -4.84
C ASP A 109 -5.72 12.49 -5.85
N TYR A 110 -5.06 11.34 -5.66
CA TYR A 110 -5.22 10.17 -6.54
C TYR A 110 -6.69 9.80 -6.78
N ALA A 111 -6.94 9.43 -8.04
CA ALA A 111 -8.24 8.99 -8.50
C ALA A 111 -8.57 7.59 -7.95
N ILE A 112 -9.82 7.41 -7.54
CA ILE A 112 -10.39 6.11 -7.20
C ILE A 112 -11.61 5.92 -8.10
N ASN A 113 -11.47 5.06 -9.10
CA ASN A 113 -12.52 4.70 -10.05
C ASN A 113 -13.27 3.50 -9.50
N ILE A 114 -14.58 3.62 -9.31
CA ILE A 114 -15.43 2.54 -8.80
C ILE A 114 -16.50 2.30 -9.84
N GLU A 115 -16.60 1.07 -10.33
CA GLU A 115 -17.58 0.65 -11.32
C GLU A 115 -18.54 -0.38 -10.71
N ARG A 116 -19.76 -0.42 -11.24
CA ARG A 116 -20.78 -1.39 -10.86
C ARG A 116 -20.79 -2.52 -11.88
N THR A 117 -21.01 -3.75 -11.43
CA THR A 117 -21.07 -4.90 -12.35
C THR A 117 -22.28 -4.88 -13.28
N ASP A 118 -23.35 -4.20 -12.89
CA ASP A 118 -24.58 -4.04 -13.68
C ASP A 118 -25.29 -2.71 -13.34
N GLU A 119 -26.37 -2.44 -14.07
CA GLU A 119 -27.19 -1.22 -13.92
C GLU A 119 -28.36 -1.39 -12.94
N SER A 120 -28.36 -2.41 -12.08
CA SER A 120 -29.43 -2.61 -11.11
C SER A 120 -29.54 -1.45 -10.11
N GLU A 121 -30.78 -1.13 -9.73
CA GLU A 121 -31.06 -0.06 -8.77
C GLU A 121 -30.44 -0.33 -7.38
N ASN A 122 -30.26 -1.60 -7.01
CA ASN A 122 -29.58 -1.96 -5.77
C ASN A 122 -28.11 -1.53 -5.77
N LEU A 123 -27.36 -1.82 -6.84
CA LEU A 123 -25.96 -1.41 -6.94
C LEU A 123 -25.83 0.10 -7.10
N ARG A 124 -26.76 0.73 -7.83
CA ARG A 124 -26.85 2.19 -7.92
C ARG A 124 -27.01 2.82 -6.55
N PHE A 125 -27.95 2.32 -5.75
CA PHE A 125 -28.18 2.82 -4.40
C PHE A 125 -26.94 2.68 -3.52
N ILE A 126 -26.28 1.52 -3.50
CA ILE A 126 -25.05 1.30 -2.71
C ILE A 126 -23.94 2.25 -3.18
N TYR A 127 -23.79 2.41 -4.50
CA TYR A 127 -22.79 3.30 -5.08
C TYR A 127 -23.01 4.76 -4.66
N ASP A 128 -24.22 5.28 -4.89
CA ASP A 128 -24.55 6.69 -4.64
C ASP A 128 -24.59 7.03 -3.14
N SER A 129 -25.05 6.10 -2.30
CA SER A 129 -25.19 6.34 -0.85
C SER A 129 -23.91 6.12 -0.05
N ILE A 130 -23.02 5.22 -0.48
CA ILE A 130 -21.84 4.81 0.29
C ILE A 130 -20.55 4.98 -0.52
N LEU A 131 -20.41 4.27 -1.64
CA LEU A 131 -19.10 4.12 -2.29
C LEU A 131 -18.57 5.42 -2.89
N LYS A 132 -19.44 6.23 -3.49
CA LYS A 132 -19.06 7.45 -4.21
C LYS A 132 -18.30 8.45 -3.36
N LYS A 133 -18.57 8.49 -2.04
CA LYS A 133 -17.94 9.40 -1.09
C LYS A 133 -17.23 8.66 0.02
N GLU A 134 -17.98 8.04 0.93
CA GLU A 134 -17.42 7.36 2.10
C GLU A 134 -16.52 6.18 1.73
N GLY A 135 -16.88 5.41 0.70
CA GLY A 135 -16.04 4.33 0.19
C GLY A 135 -14.66 4.83 -0.23
N LYS A 136 -14.62 5.91 -1.01
CA LYS A 136 -13.36 6.56 -1.41
C LYS A 136 -12.59 7.10 -0.22
N GLU A 137 -13.27 7.79 0.71
CA GLU A 137 -12.64 8.32 1.93
C GLU A 137 -12.01 7.20 2.78
N LYS A 138 -12.70 6.06 2.92
CA LYS A 138 -12.20 4.90 3.67
C LYS A 138 -11.02 4.20 2.99
N ILE A 139 -11.06 4.08 1.66
CA ILE A 139 -9.91 3.57 0.89
C ILE A 139 -8.70 4.51 1.06
N LYS A 140 -8.91 5.82 0.98
CA LYS A 140 -7.82 6.80 1.21
C LYS A 140 -7.28 6.71 2.62
N GLU A 141 -8.16 6.62 3.61
CA GLU A 141 -7.78 6.48 5.02
C GLU A 141 -6.98 5.20 5.28
N CYS A 142 -7.31 4.12 4.58
CA CYS A 142 -6.63 2.83 4.67
C CYS A 142 -5.18 2.88 4.14
N LEU A 143 -4.96 3.64 3.06
CA LEU A 143 -3.66 3.72 2.39
C LEU A 143 -2.78 4.90 2.83
N LYS A 144 -3.31 5.85 3.61
CA LYS A 144 -2.62 7.11 3.99
C LYS A 144 -1.25 6.90 4.66
N ASN A 145 -1.09 5.82 5.43
CA ASN A 145 0.14 5.56 6.19
C ASN A 145 1.20 4.78 5.40
N PHE A 146 0.93 4.45 4.12
CA PHE A 146 1.81 3.60 3.31
C PHE A 146 3.26 4.11 3.29
N GLN A 147 3.47 5.40 3.02
CA GLN A 147 4.81 6.00 2.94
C GLN A 147 5.53 5.95 4.29
N GLU A 148 4.85 6.27 5.39
CA GLU A 148 5.46 6.21 6.72
C GLU A 148 5.88 4.78 7.09
N ASP A 149 5.02 3.81 6.79
CA ASP A 149 5.26 2.41 7.12
C ASP A 149 6.32 1.78 6.20
N LEU A 150 6.44 2.22 4.95
CA LEU A 150 7.55 1.88 4.06
C LEU A 150 8.89 2.35 4.64
N LEU A 151 8.96 3.59 5.13
CA LEU A 151 10.17 4.14 5.74
C LEU A 151 10.52 3.44 7.05
N LYS A 152 9.52 3.04 7.85
CA LYS A 152 9.74 2.22 9.06
C LYS A 152 10.24 0.82 8.71
N HIS A 153 9.69 0.20 7.66
CA HIS A 153 10.15 -1.10 7.19
C HIS A 153 11.62 -1.03 6.75
N ASP A 154 12.00 -0.02 5.96
CA ASP A 154 13.39 0.17 5.53
C ASP A 154 14.36 0.35 6.72
N LYS A 155 13.97 1.09 7.76
CA LYS A 155 14.79 1.22 8.99
C LYS A 155 14.99 -0.13 9.69
N ASN A 156 13.94 -0.96 9.74
CA ASN A 156 14.03 -2.26 10.37
C ASN A 156 14.92 -3.22 9.57
N GLU A 157 14.85 -3.18 8.24
CA GLU A 157 15.74 -3.97 7.38
C GLU A 157 17.20 -3.50 7.51
N CYS A 158 17.48 -2.19 7.55
CA CYS A 158 18.82 -1.66 7.86
C CYS A 158 19.37 -2.23 9.17
N LYS A 159 18.54 -2.25 10.21
CA LYS A 159 18.95 -2.70 11.54
C LYS A 159 19.28 -4.19 11.54
N LYS A 160 18.45 -5.02 10.90
CA LYS A 160 18.71 -6.46 10.77
C LYS A 160 20.00 -6.76 10.03
N GLU A 161 20.25 -6.07 8.92
CA GLU A 161 21.49 -6.22 8.13
C GLU A 161 22.73 -5.85 8.97
N TYR A 162 22.64 -4.78 9.76
CA TYR A 162 23.73 -4.35 10.63
C TYR A 162 23.98 -5.34 11.78
N GLU A 163 22.94 -5.81 12.45
CA GLU A 163 23.06 -6.78 13.54
C GLU A 163 23.63 -8.12 13.05
N MET A 164 23.16 -8.63 11.90
CA MET A 164 23.67 -9.87 11.29
C MET A 164 25.16 -9.81 10.97
N ARG A 165 25.68 -8.63 10.62
CA ARG A 165 27.11 -8.43 10.29
C ARG A 165 28.03 -8.28 11.49
N ILE A 166 27.49 -8.01 12.69
CA ILE A 166 28.29 -7.96 13.93
C ILE A 166 28.62 -9.37 14.46
N TYR A 167 27.81 -10.37 14.10
CA TYR A 167 27.96 -11.75 14.57
C TYR A 167 28.69 -12.68 13.59
N ILE A 168 29.27 -12.14 12.52
CA ILE A 168 30.14 -12.84 11.56
C ILE A 168 31.55 -12.27 11.68
#